data_AF-A0A954IB52-F1
#
_entry.id   AF-A0A954IB52-F1
#
_cell.length_a   1.000
_cell.length_b   1.000
_cell.length_c   1.000
_cell.angle_alpha   90.00
_cell.angle_beta   90.00
_cell.angle_gamma   90.00
#
_symmetry.space_group_name_H-M   'P 1'
#
loop_
_entity.id
_entity.type
_entity.pdbx_description
1 polymer ?
#
loop_
_entity_poly.entity_id
_entity_poly.type
_entity_poly.pdbx_seq_one_letter_code
_entity_poly.pdbx_strand_id
1 'polypeptide(L)'
;MSQPETAQKSRVSIPWLMLCMNGLLLTSAVWFFIQGRTQLAVSVLGASLLAGIWHTLLITSSRTNQKAPLTITRGLRPPHYVQASLQLCLYTYWGLYWDGVAAFIPLILVQLVFAYAMDSALAWTRYREWRVGFGPVPIVLSINLFLWFREEYFYLQFALIVLTYLCREYLHWNRNGRSTHIFNPSAFSLTAVSAILLLTGRLDLSRGTEIIESLTLPPNAFELIFLLGLVVQILFRTTLVTLSATVALLLNFHIASWLAGAPISRLPIEVSVFLGVTLLVTDPSTSPNTAVGKLMFGTIYGTGTFLAFVGLRWLQLPSFVDKIWMVPVVNLLVPLLDRSAAWISTVVASRGGRLTWQPNRFVWLGAYAAVFLLALTSLKNPVVQSQTLFPPPPTSTATPHM
;
A
#
# COMPACT_ATOMS: atom_id res chain seq x y z
N MET A 1 16.45 36.58 15.12
CA MET A 1 17.20 36.32 13.87
C MET A 1 17.70 34.88 13.91
N SER A 2 16.91 33.94 13.40
CA SER A 2 17.31 32.53 13.28
C SER A 2 18.09 32.34 11.98
N GLN A 3 19.34 31.92 12.09
CA GLN A 3 20.18 31.59 10.92
C GLN A 3 19.52 30.49 10.09
N PRO A 4 19.56 30.57 8.75
CA PRO A 4 19.09 29.47 7.91
C PRO A 4 20.07 28.29 8.05
N GLU A 5 19.55 27.11 8.42
CA GLU A 5 20.29 25.86 8.35
C GLU A 5 20.91 25.73 6.95
N THR A 6 22.24 25.74 6.90
CA THR A 6 23.01 25.53 5.68
C THR A 6 22.68 24.15 5.13
N ALA A 7 21.87 24.09 4.08
CA ALA A 7 21.60 22.88 3.32
C ALA A 7 22.94 22.32 2.81
N GLN A 8 23.45 21.29 3.48
CA GLN A 8 24.69 20.62 3.13
C GLN A 8 24.52 19.94 1.76
N LYS A 9 24.87 20.65 0.68
CA LYS A 9 24.83 20.14 -0.70
C LYS A 9 25.66 18.86 -0.78
N SER A 10 25.02 17.75 -1.18
CA SER A 10 25.71 16.47 -1.35
C SER A 10 26.77 16.57 -2.44
N ARG A 11 27.95 15.96 -2.21
CA ARG A 11 29.07 15.87 -3.18
C ARG A 11 28.80 14.94 -4.38
N VAL A 12 27.63 14.33 -4.48
CA VAL A 12 27.32 13.35 -5.55
C VAL A 12 26.97 14.08 -6.84
N SER A 13 27.67 13.73 -7.91
CA SER A 13 27.37 14.24 -9.26
C SER A 13 26.08 13.62 -9.79
N ILE A 14 25.10 14.48 -10.10
CA ILE A 14 23.77 14.08 -10.59
C ILE A 14 23.84 13.23 -11.88
N PRO A 15 24.65 13.59 -12.90
CA PRO A 15 24.82 12.73 -14.07
C PRO A 15 25.33 11.32 -13.74
N TRP A 16 26.27 11.18 -12.81
CA TRP A 16 26.77 9.87 -12.39
C TRP A 16 25.67 9.06 -11.70
N LEU A 17 24.85 9.69 -10.87
CA LEU A 17 23.73 9.01 -10.22
C LEU A 17 22.69 8.51 -11.22
N MET A 18 22.32 9.34 -12.20
CA MET A 18 21.42 8.96 -13.30
C MET A 18 22.02 7.81 -14.13
N LEU A 19 23.33 7.86 -14.41
CA LEU A 19 24.03 6.80 -15.13
C LEU A 19 24.07 5.50 -14.33
N CYS A 20 24.30 5.56 -13.01
CA CYS A 20 24.26 4.38 -12.14
C CYS A 20 22.87 3.71 -12.13
N MET A 21 21.80 4.49 -11.98
CA MET A 21 20.43 3.94 -11.99
C MET A 21 20.09 3.29 -13.34
N ASN A 22 20.33 4.00 -14.44
CA ASN A 22 20.08 3.47 -15.78
C ASN A 22 21.00 2.28 -16.12
N GLY A 23 22.26 2.34 -15.70
CA GLY A 23 23.23 1.26 -15.85
C GLY A 23 22.78 0.00 -15.12
N LEU A 24 22.32 0.12 -13.87
CA LEU A 24 21.79 -1.01 -13.09
C LEU A 24 20.55 -1.63 -13.76
N LEU A 25 19.63 -0.83 -14.31
CA LEU A 25 18.49 -1.34 -15.06
C LEU A 25 18.95 -2.09 -16.32
N LEU A 26 19.86 -1.50 -17.09
CA LEU A 26 20.39 -2.11 -18.31
C LEU A 26 21.13 -3.42 -18.02
N THR A 27 21.99 -3.45 -17.00
CA THR A 27 22.69 -4.68 -16.60
C THR A 27 21.72 -5.74 -16.10
N SER A 28 20.64 -5.34 -15.41
CA SER A 28 19.59 -6.26 -14.98
C SER A 28 18.83 -6.85 -16.17
N ALA A 29 18.52 -6.05 -17.20
CA ALA A 29 17.91 -6.53 -18.43
C ALA A 29 18.79 -7.57 -19.13
N VAL A 30 20.10 -7.28 -19.27
CA VAL A 30 21.07 -8.23 -19.84
C VAL A 30 21.15 -9.51 -19.01
N TRP A 31 21.18 -9.39 -17.69
CA TRP A 31 21.22 -10.55 -16.79
C TRP A 31 19.99 -11.46 -16.96
N PHE A 32 18.78 -10.90 -16.99
CA PHE A 32 17.57 -11.69 -17.25
C PHE A 32 17.55 -12.30 -18.64
N PHE A 33 18.10 -11.61 -19.64
CA PHE A 33 18.24 -12.16 -20.99
C PHE A 33 19.14 -13.38 -21.02
N ILE A 34 20.30 -13.33 -20.34
CA ILE A 34 21.24 -14.46 -20.23
C ILE A 34 20.59 -15.66 -19.51
N GLN A 35 19.68 -15.41 -18.57
CA GLN A 35 18.89 -16.45 -17.91
C GLN A 35 17.77 -17.04 -18.78
N GLY A 36 17.60 -16.61 -20.03
CA GLY A 36 16.52 -17.06 -20.92
C GLY A 36 15.16 -16.41 -20.63
N ARG A 37 15.09 -15.41 -19.74
CA ARG A 37 13.84 -14.72 -19.34
C ARG A 37 13.59 -13.52 -20.25
N THR A 38 13.41 -13.79 -21.54
CA THR A 38 13.41 -12.77 -22.61
C THR A 38 12.34 -11.69 -22.43
N GLN A 39 11.10 -12.05 -22.10
CA GLN A 39 10.02 -11.05 -21.95
C GLN A 39 10.24 -10.13 -20.75
N LEU A 40 10.76 -10.67 -19.64
CA LEU A 40 11.16 -9.89 -18.48
C LEU A 40 12.30 -8.94 -18.85
N ALA A 41 13.34 -9.43 -19.55
CA ALA A 41 14.45 -8.61 -20.00
C ALA A 41 14.00 -7.44 -20.89
N VAL A 42 13.10 -7.68 -21.83
CA VAL A 42 12.51 -6.63 -22.70
C VAL A 42 11.71 -5.61 -21.86
N SER A 43 10.95 -6.07 -20.88
CA SER A 43 10.21 -5.19 -19.96
C SER A 43 11.16 -4.27 -19.17
N VAL A 44 12.26 -4.81 -18.64
CA VAL A 44 13.28 -4.05 -17.91
C VAL A 44 14.01 -3.09 -18.85
N LEU A 45 14.31 -3.51 -20.08
CA LEU A 45 14.91 -2.65 -21.10
C LEU A 45 13.99 -1.46 -21.43
N GLY A 46 12.69 -1.70 -21.61
CA GLY A 46 11.70 -0.64 -21.82
C GLY A 46 11.66 0.37 -20.67
N ALA A 47 11.70 -0.12 -19.43
CA ALA A 47 11.79 0.73 -18.23
C ALA A 47 13.10 1.54 -18.19
N SER A 48 14.23 0.92 -18.56
CA SER A 48 15.53 1.58 -18.68
C SER A 48 15.54 2.66 -19.76
N LEU A 49 14.90 2.43 -20.90
CA LEU A 49 14.79 3.40 -21.99
C LEU A 49 13.95 4.60 -21.55
N LEU A 50 12.81 4.36 -20.90
CA LEU A 50 11.95 5.43 -20.38
C LEU A 50 12.71 6.32 -19.39
N ALA A 51 13.36 5.72 -18.38
CA ALA A 51 14.15 6.45 -17.39
C ALA A 51 15.35 7.17 -18.04
N GLY A 52 16.04 6.50 -18.97
CA GLY A 52 17.20 7.04 -19.69
C GLY A 52 16.86 8.26 -20.53
N ILE A 53 15.78 8.20 -21.32
CA ILE A 53 15.29 9.33 -22.11
C ILE A 53 14.94 10.50 -21.20
N TRP A 54 14.18 10.26 -20.13
CA TRP A 54 13.75 11.30 -19.20
C TRP A 54 14.95 11.99 -18.52
N HIS A 55 15.91 11.21 -18.00
CA HIS A 55 17.14 11.73 -17.41
C HIS A 55 17.97 12.53 -18.41
N THR A 56 18.08 12.07 -19.66
CA THR A 56 18.80 12.77 -20.72
C THR A 56 18.16 14.13 -21.03
N LEU A 57 16.82 14.17 -21.14
CA LEU A 57 16.06 15.42 -21.34
C LEU A 57 16.23 16.41 -20.16
N LEU A 58 16.35 15.91 -18.93
CA LEU A 58 16.59 16.75 -17.75
C LEU A 58 18.00 17.37 -17.76
N ILE A 59 19.02 16.59 -18.17
CA ILE A 59 20.39 17.10 -18.30
C ILE A 59 20.48 18.13 -19.41
N THR A 60 19.92 17.84 -20.59
CA THR A 60 19.98 18.74 -21.75
C THR A 60 19.24 20.04 -21.45
N SER A 61 18.02 19.97 -20.92
CA SER A 61 17.25 21.16 -20.54
C SER A 61 17.90 21.99 -19.42
N SER A 62 18.68 21.37 -18.53
CA SER A 62 19.45 22.09 -17.52
C SER A 62 20.63 22.86 -18.10
N ARG A 63 21.19 22.40 -19.23
CA ARG A 63 22.34 23.01 -19.90
C ARG A 63 21.92 24.12 -20.86
N THR A 64 20.79 23.95 -21.54
CA THR A 64 20.34 24.87 -22.60
C THR A 64 19.53 26.06 -22.09
N ASN A 65 18.66 25.89 -21.09
CA ASN A 65 17.60 26.88 -20.81
C ASN A 65 17.89 27.88 -19.68
N GLN A 66 19.15 28.11 -19.28
CA GLN A 66 19.51 28.91 -18.08
C GLN A 66 18.68 28.57 -16.82
N LYS A 67 18.07 27.39 -16.77
CA LYS A 67 17.21 26.97 -15.66
C LYS A 67 18.06 26.74 -14.42
N ALA A 68 17.43 26.90 -13.25
CA ALA A 68 18.06 26.57 -11.98
C ALA A 68 18.68 25.15 -12.03
N PRO A 69 19.90 24.97 -11.46
CA PRO A 69 20.59 23.69 -11.51
C PRO A 69 19.78 22.61 -10.78
N LEU A 70 19.93 21.36 -11.24
CA LEU A 70 19.40 20.22 -10.51
C LEU A 70 20.14 20.08 -9.18
N THR A 71 19.40 19.81 -8.11
CA THR A 71 19.95 19.68 -6.76
C THR A 71 19.46 18.40 -6.09
N ILE A 72 20.24 17.94 -5.12
CA ILE A 72 19.91 16.80 -4.26
C ILE A 72 19.97 17.26 -2.81
N THR A 73 18.94 16.91 -2.05
CA THR A 73 18.86 17.16 -0.61
C THR A 73 18.47 15.89 0.12
N ARG A 74 18.78 15.81 1.42
CA ARG A 74 18.46 14.63 2.23
C ARG A 74 16.98 14.65 2.61
N GLY A 75 16.27 13.56 2.30
CA GLY A 75 14.84 13.36 2.53
C GLY A 75 14.50 12.22 3.50
N LEU A 76 15.40 11.88 4.42
CA LEU A 76 15.19 10.80 5.39
C LEU A 76 14.05 11.16 6.35
N ARG A 77 13.00 10.33 6.39
CA ARG A 77 11.83 10.52 7.25
C ARG A 77 11.51 9.24 8.04
N PRO A 78 11.22 9.35 9.35
CA PRO A 78 10.85 8.20 10.19
C PRO A 78 9.77 7.28 9.63
N PRO A 79 8.64 7.79 9.11
CA PRO A 79 7.62 6.92 8.53
C PRO A 79 8.15 5.97 7.45
N HIS A 80 9.05 6.45 6.58
CA HIS A 80 9.50 5.65 5.44
C HIS A 80 10.40 4.48 5.84
N TYR A 81 11.40 4.70 6.70
CA TYR A 81 12.31 3.62 7.10
C TYR A 81 11.67 2.67 8.11
N VAL A 82 10.77 3.16 8.98
CA VAL A 82 9.99 2.29 9.87
C VAL A 82 9.11 1.37 9.03
N GLN A 83 8.34 1.92 8.09
CA GLN A 83 7.47 1.12 7.23
C GLN A 83 8.26 0.10 6.39
N ALA A 84 9.39 0.52 5.81
CA ALA A 84 10.26 -0.38 5.06
C ALA A 84 10.80 -1.53 5.94
N SER A 85 11.20 -1.24 7.18
CA SER A 85 11.70 -2.25 8.11
C SER A 85 10.61 -3.27 8.49
N LEU A 86 9.39 -2.78 8.76
CA LEU A 86 8.26 -3.65 9.12
C LEU A 86 7.84 -4.53 7.94
N GLN A 87 7.79 -3.97 6.72
CA GLN A 87 7.50 -4.75 5.51
C GLN A 87 8.62 -5.76 5.24
N LEU A 88 9.88 -5.42 5.46
CA LEU A 88 11.00 -6.37 5.32
C LEU A 88 10.88 -7.52 6.33
N CYS A 89 10.47 -7.26 7.57
CA CYS A 89 10.17 -8.31 8.55
C CYS A 89 9.06 -9.24 8.05
N LEU A 90 7.98 -8.66 7.49
CA LEU A 90 6.88 -9.42 6.91
C LEU A 90 7.33 -10.27 5.72
N TYR A 91 8.08 -9.70 4.78
CA TYR A 91 8.64 -10.44 3.64
C TYR A 91 9.57 -11.55 4.07
N THR A 92 10.41 -11.31 5.07
CA THR A 92 11.33 -12.32 5.60
C THR A 92 10.53 -13.48 6.17
N TYR A 93 9.55 -13.21 7.03
CA TYR A 93 8.72 -14.26 7.60
C TYR A 93 7.90 -14.99 6.55
N TRP A 94 7.25 -14.29 5.63
CA TRP A 94 6.49 -14.88 4.54
C TRP A 94 7.36 -15.76 3.64
N GLY A 95 8.57 -15.32 3.32
CA GLY A 95 9.53 -16.06 2.51
C GLY A 95 10.10 -17.32 3.17
N LEU A 96 9.95 -17.50 4.49
CA LEU A 96 10.27 -18.77 5.16
C LEU A 96 9.25 -19.88 4.84
N TYR A 97 8.03 -19.51 4.41
CA TYR A 97 6.94 -20.46 4.14
C TYR A 97 6.54 -20.52 2.66
N TRP A 98 7.04 -19.59 1.84
CA TRP A 98 6.75 -19.57 0.41
C TRP A 98 7.97 -19.14 -0.42
N ASP A 99 8.52 -20.09 -1.18
CA ASP A 99 9.68 -19.88 -2.06
C ASP A 99 9.43 -18.81 -3.13
N GLY A 100 8.16 -18.55 -3.46
CA GLY A 100 7.76 -17.49 -4.38
C GLY A 100 8.31 -16.12 -3.98
N VAL A 101 8.43 -15.83 -2.69
CA VAL A 101 9.03 -14.57 -2.21
C VAL A 101 10.51 -14.51 -2.59
N ALA A 102 11.29 -15.55 -2.28
CA ALA A 102 12.72 -15.59 -2.55
C ALA A 102 13.01 -15.50 -4.05
N ALA A 103 12.25 -16.25 -4.86
CA ALA A 103 12.33 -16.20 -6.32
C ALA A 103 12.01 -14.81 -6.89
N PHE A 104 11.16 -14.04 -6.21
CA PHE A 104 10.72 -12.72 -6.66
C PHE A 104 11.62 -11.56 -6.18
N ILE A 105 12.56 -11.79 -5.25
CA ILE A 105 13.49 -10.77 -4.75
C ILE A 105 14.21 -10.00 -5.89
N PRO A 106 14.78 -10.65 -6.92
CA PRO A 106 15.45 -9.91 -8.00
C PRO A 106 14.52 -8.93 -8.74
N LEU A 107 13.24 -9.29 -8.86
CA LEU A 107 12.23 -8.47 -9.51
C LEU A 107 11.86 -7.26 -8.64
N ILE A 108 11.80 -7.42 -7.31
CA ILE A 108 11.64 -6.30 -6.36
C ILE A 108 12.84 -5.35 -6.44
N LEU A 109 14.07 -5.88 -6.50
CA LEU A 109 15.28 -5.06 -6.59
C LEU A 109 15.30 -4.20 -7.86
N VAL A 110 14.93 -4.77 -9.01
CA VAL A 110 14.83 -4.02 -10.27
C VAL A 110 13.73 -2.96 -10.20
N GLN A 111 12.59 -3.27 -9.59
CA GLN A 111 11.51 -2.32 -9.33
C GLN A 111 11.97 -1.16 -8.46
N LEU A 112 12.78 -1.42 -7.42
CA LEU A 112 13.34 -0.38 -6.56
C LEU A 112 14.25 0.57 -7.33
N VAL A 113 15.17 0.04 -8.15
CA VAL A 113 16.05 0.88 -8.99
C VAL A 113 15.21 1.77 -9.92
N PHE A 114 14.20 1.20 -10.58
CA PHE A 114 13.30 1.95 -11.44
C PHE A 114 12.47 2.98 -10.68
N ALA A 115 11.97 2.64 -9.50
CA ALA A 115 11.21 3.54 -8.65
C ALA A 115 12.05 4.75 -8.20
N TYR A 116 13.33 4.55 -7.85
CA TYR A 116 14.27 5.64 -7.58
C TYR A 116 14.53 6.51 -8.83
N ALA A 117 14.68 5.90 -10.00
CA ALA A 117 14.82 6.65 -11.26
C ALA A 117 13.60 7.53 -11.52
N MET A 118 12.39 6.97 -11.44
CA MET A 118 11.13 7.71 -11.63
C MET A 118 10.91 8.80 -10.57
N ASP A 119 11.18 8.50 -9.29
CA ASP A 119 11.12 9.45 -8.18
C ASP A 119 11.99 10.68 -8.45
N SER A 120 13.23 10.44 -8.86
CA SER A 120 14.21 11.49 -9.15
C SER A 120 13.83 12.30 -10.39
N ALA A 121 13.40 11.63 -11.46
CA ALA A 121 12.98 12.27 -12.71
C ALA A 121 11.80 13.22 -12.48
N LEU A 122 10.76 12.78 -11.76
CA LEU A 122 9.59 13.61 -11.46
C LEU A 122 9.94 14.79 -10.54
N ALA A 123 10.69 14.55 -9.47
CA ALA A 123 11.09 15.60 -8.54
C ALA A 123 11.95 16.68 -9.23
N TRP A 124 12.90 16.27 -10.07
CA TRP A 124 13.71 17.21 -10.85
C TRP A 124 12.92 17.93 -11.94
N THR A 125 11.96 17.27 -12.59
CA THR A 125 11.08 17.92 -13.57
C THR A 125 10.29 19.06 -12.91
N ARG A 126 9.73 18.83 -11.71
CA ARG A 126 8.81 19.79 -11.08
C ARG A 126 9.50 20.81 -10.20
N TYR A 127 10.46 20.38 -9.39
CA TYR A 127 11.04 21.20 -8.31
C TYR A 127 12.51 21.57 -8.54
N ARG A 128 13.19 20.92 -9.50
CA ARG A 128 14.65 21.01 -9.70
C ARG A 128 15.46 20.57 -8.47
N GLU A 129 14.80 19.99 -7.48
CA GLU A 129 15.37 19.47 -6.24
C GLU A 129 14.81 18.07 -6.01
N TRP A 130 15.70 17.10 -5.85
CA TRP A 130 15.32 15.74 -5.47
C TRP A 130 15.71 15.44 -4.03
N ARG A 131 14.70 15.11 -3.21
CA ARG A 131 14.85 14.75 -1.80
C ARG A 131 15.09 13.25 -1.67
N VAL A 132 16.34 12.84 -1.78
CA VAL A 132 16.71 11.42 -1.71
C VAL A 132 16.49 10.86 -0.31
N GLY A 133 15.76 9.75 -0.22
CA GLY A 133 15.47 9.09 1.05
C GLY A 133 14.85 7.70 0.87
N PHE A 134 14.27 7.18 1.94
CA PHE A 134 13.64 5.85 1.94
C PHE A 134 12.24 5.81 1.30
N GLY A 135 11.71 6.92 0.76
CA GLY A 135 10.34 6.99 0.25
C GLY A 135 9.97 5.93 -0.79
N PRO A 136 10.84 5.61 -1.77
CA PRO A 136 10.57 4.55 -2.76
C PRO A 136 10.42 3.14 -2.20
N VAL A 137 11.18 2.80 -1.15
CA VAL A 137 11.24 1.43 -0.61
C VAL A 137 9.87 0.93 -0.14
N PRO A 138 9.18 1.59 0.82
CA PRO A 138 7.91 1.10 1.31
C PRO A 138 6.80 1.16 0.27
N ILE A 139 6.90 2.04 -0.74
CA ILE A 139 5.94 2.10 -1.85
C ILE A 139 6.06 0.82 -2.70
N VAL A 140 7.27 0.47 -3.14
CA VAL A 140 7.51 -0.72 -3.96
C VAL A 140 7.18 -1.98 -3.16
N LEU A 141 7.63 -2.08 -1.91
CA LEU A 141 7.28 -3.21 -1.04
C LEU A 141 5.77 -3.30 -0.83
N SER A 142 5.05 -2.18 -0.65
CA SER A 142 3.59 -2.20 -0.50
C SER A 142 2.88 -2.69 -1.77
N ILE A 143 3.30 -2.26 -2.96
CA ILE A 143 2.72 -2.74 -4.23
C ILE A 143 2.85 -4.27 -4.31
N ASN A 144 4.05 -4.76 -4.02
CA ASN A 144 4.38 -6.17 -4.10
C ASN A 144 3.83 -7.00 -2.91
N LEU A 145 3.08 -6.43 -1.97
CA LEU A 145 2.34 -7.22 -0.98
C LEU A 145 0.95 -7.63 -1.49
N PHE A 146 0.47 -7.03 -2.58
CA PHE A 146 -0.88 -7.23 -3.07
C PHE A 146 -0.97 -7.64 -4.55
N LEU A 147 0.02 -7.27 -5.37
CA LEU A 147 -0.04 -7.57 -6.81
C LEU A 147 1.34 -7.77 -7.42
N TRP A 148 1.53 -8.94 -8.03
CA TRP A 148 2.66 -9.24 -8.93
C TRP A 148 2.12 -9.54 -10.31
N PHE A 149 2.63 -8.88 -11.33
CA PHE A 149 2.42 -9.34 -12.70
C PHE A 149 3.29 -10.56 -13.00
N ARG A 150 2.77 -11.47 -13.84
CA ARG A 150 3.57 -12.56 -14.39
C ARG A 150 4.68 -11.99 -15.28
N GLU A 151 5.73 -12.75 -15.49
CA GLU A 151 6.96 -12.27 -16.12
C GLU A 151 6.75 -11.84 -17.58
N GLU A 152 5.83 -12.47 -18.27
CA GLU A 152 5.46 -12.15 -19.65
C GLU A 152 4.85 -10.75 -19.77
N TYR A 153 4.24 -10.28 -18.68
CA TYR A 153 3.54 -9.00 -18.60
C TYR A 153 4.21 -8.02 -17.63
N PHE A 154 5.49 -8.23 -17.32
CA PHE A 154 6.17 -7.47 -16.27
C PHE A 154 6.29 -5.96 -16.57
N TYR A 155 6.15 -5.55 -17.83
CA TYR A 155 6.01 -4.13 -18.19
C TYR A 155 4.83 -3.44 -17.47
N LEU A 156 3.76 -4.17 -17.14
CA LEU A 156 2.64 -3.67 -16.34
C LEU A 156 3.05 -3.38 -14.89
N GLN A 157 4.04 -4.09 -14.34
CA GLN A 157 4.59 -3.80 -13.02
C GLN A 157 5.29 -2.43 -13.02
N PHE A 158 6.05 -2.13 -14.08
CA PHE A 158 6.67 -0.81 -14.24
C PHE A 158 5.62 0.28 -14.49
N ALA A 159 4.59 0.01 -15.29
CA ALA A 159 3.48 0.95 -15.50
C ALA A 159 2.73 1.24 -14.18
N LEU A 160 2.52 0.23 -13.34
CA LEU A 160 1.94 0.38 -12.01
C LEU A 160 2.81 1.28 -11.11
N ILE A 161 4.14 1.11 -11.14
CA ILE A 161 5.07 2.02 -10.44
C ILE A 161 4.94 3.44 -10.99
N VAL A 162 4.97 3.63 -12.32
CA VAL A 162 4.80 4.97 -12.93
C VAL A 162 3.51 5.62 -12.46
N LEU A 163 2.38 4.91 -12.54
CA LEU A 163 1.08 5.40 -12.07
C LEU A 163 1.11 5.79 -10.58
N THR A 164 1.78 4.99 -9.75
CA THR A 164 1.95 5.26 -8.32
C THR A 164 2.65 6.60 -8.08
N TYR A 165 3.76 6.83 -8.78
CA TYR A 165 4.53 8.07 -8.62
C TYR A 165 3.84 9.28 -9.23
N LEU A 166 3.13 9.12 -10.36
CA LEU A 166 2.28 10.17 -10.92
C LEU A 166 1.16 10.56 -9.95
N CYS A 167 0.49 9.58 -9.34
CA CYS A 167 -0.52 9.83 -8.31
C CYS A 167 0.07 10.62 -7.14
N ARG A 168 1.19 10.14 -6.59
CA ARG A 168 1.89 10.79 -5.47
C ARG A 168 2.31 12.22 -5.79
N GLU A 169 2.66 12.51 -7.04
CA GLU A 169 3.17 13.82 -7.45
C GLU A 169 2.04 14.80 -7.80
N TYR A 170 1.02 14.35 -8.54
CA TYR A 170 0.02 15.24 -9.14
C TYR A 170 -1.30 15.31 -8.37
N LEU A 171 -1.67 14.28 -7.61
CA LEU A 171 -2.98 14.23 -6.93
C LEU A 171 -2.91 14.78 -5.51
N HIS A 172 -2.87 16.11 -5.42
CA HIS A 172 -2.76 16.85 -4.16
C HIS A 172 -3.99 17.72 -3.90
N TRP A 173 -4.28 17.94 -2.62
CA TRP A 173 -5.14 19.02 -2.16
C TRP A 173 -4.38 19.99 -1.26
N ASN A 174 -5.00 21.12 -0.92
CA ASN A 174 -4.52 22.00 0.13
C ASN A 174 -5.30 21.71 1.42
N ARG A 175 -4.62 21.14 2.43
CA ARG A 175 -5.18 20.81 3.74
C ARG A 175 -4.42 21.59 4.80
N ASN A 176 -5.11 22.46 5.53
CA ASN A 176 -4.53 23.31 6.58
C ASN A 176 -3.32 24.15 6.10
N GLY A 177 -3.41 24.72 4.91
CA GLY A 177 -2.35 25.57 4.33
C GLY A 177 -1.13 24.78 3.82
N ARG A 178 -1.18 23.45 3.78
CA ARG A 178 -0.12 22.59 3.26
C ARG A 178 -0.64 21.75 2.09
N SER A 179 0.20 21.63 1.05
CA SER A 179 -0.05 20.68 -0.04
C SER A 179 0.26 19.27 0.45
N THR A 180 -0.73 18.39 0.41
CA THR A 180 -0.58 16.96 0.76
C THR A 180 -1.22 16.11 -0.33
N HIS A 181 -0.65 14.95 -0.62
CA HIS A 181 -1.26 13.99 -1.52
C HIS A 181 -2.61 13.52 -0.94
N ILE A 182 -3.58 13.30 -1.82
CA ILE A 182 -4.94 12.90 -1.45
C ILE A 182 -4.95 11.43 -1.06
N PHE A 183 -4.31 10.58 -1.87
CA PHE A 183 -4.38 9.13 -1.77
C PHE A 183 -3.10 8.53 -1.23
N ASN A 184 -3.22 7.40 -0.54
CA ASN A 184 -2.07 6.50 -0.39
C ASN A 184 -1.63 6.08 -1.82
N PRO A 185 -0.41 6.42 -2.27
CA PRO A 185 -0.03 6.27 -3.67
C PRO A 185 -0.11 4.82 -4.15
N SER A 186 0.42 3.88 -3.36
CA SER A 186 0.38 2.46 -3.69
C SER A 186 -1.04 1.91 -3.70
N ALA A 187 -1.88 2.33 -2.75
CA ALA A 187 -3.25 1.87 -2.70
C ALA A 187 -4.05 2.37 -3.90
N PHE A 188 -3.88 3.63 -4.30
CA PHE A 188 -4.54 4.19 -5.49
C PHE A 188 -4.21 3.40 -6.75
N SER A 189 -2.93 3.18 -7.02
CA SER A 189 -2.50 2.49 -8.23
C SER A 189 -2.93 1.02 -8.22
N LEU A 190 -2.82 0.33 -7.08
CA LEU A 190 -3.33 -1.03 -6.89
C LEU A 190 -4.84 -1.10 -7.14
N THR A 191 -5.64 -0.18 -6.58
CA THR A 191 -7.10 -0.13 -6.82
C THR A 191 -7.42 0.10 -8.29
N ALA A 192 -6.79 1.09 -8.93
CA ALA A 192 -7.04 1.40 -10.33
C ALA A 192 -6.69 0.22 -11.24
N VAL A 193 -5.50 -0.36 -11.08
CA VAL A 193 -5.05 -1.49 -11.91
C VAL A 193 -5.86 -2.75 -11.63
N SER A 194 -6.15 -3.07 -10.37
CA SER A 194 -6.98 -4.23 -10.03
C SER A 194 -8.42 -4.10 -10.56
N ALA A 195 -9.00 -2.90 -10.53
CA ALA A 195 -10.31 -2.64 -11.14
C ALA A 195 -10.26 -2.84 -12.66
N ILE A 196 -9.22 -2.34 -13.33
CA ILE A 196 -9.02 -2.56 -14.78
C ILE A 196 -8.89 -4.06 -15.10
N LEU A 197 -8.07 -4.80 -14.34
CA LEU A 197 -7.90 -6.24 -14.53
C LEU A 197 -9.22 -6.99 -14.34
N LEU A 198 -10.02 -6.63 -13.34
CA LEU A 198 -11.33 -7.22 -13.12
C LEU A 198 -12.29 -6.90 -14.28
N LEU A 199 -12.41 -5.63 -14.66
CA LEU A 199 -13.33 -5.17 -15.72
C LEU A 199 -12.98 -5.76 -17.09
N THR A 200 -11.70 -6.03 -17.34
CA THR A 200 -11.22 -6.62 -18.59
C THR A 200 -11.19 -8.15 -18.56
N GLY A 201 -11.50 -8.78 -17.42
CA GLY A 201 -11.41 -10.23 -17.24
C GLY A 201 -9.99 -10.77 -17.34
N ARG A 202 -8.98 -9.95 -17.00
CA ARG A 202 -7.54 -10.23 -17.19
C ARG A 202 -6.78 -10.44 -15.87
N LEU A 203 -7.45 -10.96 -14.85
CA LEU A 203 -6.83 -11.23 -13.54
C LEU A 203 -5.71 -12.28 -13.64
N ASP A 204 -5.76 -13.14 -14.66
CA ASP A 204 -4.75 -14.15 -15.02
C ASP A 204 -3.36 -13.58 -15.32
N LEU A 205 -3.28 -12.31 -15.76
CA LEU A 205 -2.00 -11.62 -15.98
C LEU A 205 -1.21 -11.41 -14.69
N SER A 206 -1.86 -11.58 -13.54
CA SER A 206 -1.27 -11.37 -12.22
C SER A 206 -1.22 -12.66 -11.39
N ARG A 207 -0.38 -12.66 -10.36
CA ARG A 207 -0.31 -13.68 -9.31
C ARG A 207 -1.05 -13.24 -8.04
N GLY A 208 -2.02 -12.34 -8.15
CA GLY A 208 -2.74 -11.75 -7.00
C GLY A 208 -3.39 -12.81 -6.11
N THR A 209 -4.02 -13.83 -6.70
CA THR A 209 -4.60 -14.96 -5.96
C THR A 209 -3.53 -15.76 -5.21
N GLU A 210 -2.43 -16.10 -5.89
CA GLU A 210 -1.32 -16.87 -5.30
C GLU A 210 -0.67 -16.13 -4.11
N ILE A 211 -0.57 -14.80 -4.18
CA ILE A 211 -0.08 -13.97 -3.08
C ILE A 211 -0.99 -14.09 -1.86
N ILE A 212 -2.30 -13.97 -2.04
CA ILE A 212 -3.24 -13.99 -0.91
C ILE A 212 -3.31 -15.37 -0.27
N GLU A 213 -3.35 -16.41 -1.09
CA GLU A 213 -3.34 -17.79 -0.60
C GLU A 213 -2.04 -18.08 0.16
N SER A 214 -0.89 -17.69 -0.40
CA SER A 214 0.41 -17.92 0.26
C SER A 214 0.60 -17.10 1.54
N LEU A 215 -0.03 -15.94 1.69
CA LEU A 215 -0.03 -15.17 2.95
C LEU A 215 -0.72 -15.92 4.10
N THR A 216 -1.52 -16.96 3.80
CA THR A 216 -2.14 -17.82 4.82
C THR A 216 -1.26 -19.00 5.24
N LEU A 217 -0.16 -19.28 4.54
CA LEU A 217 0.74 -20.39 4.85
C LEU A 217 1.48 -20.23 6.19
N PRO A 218 1.98 -19.03 6.56
CA PRO A 218 2.65 -18.87 7.84
C PRO A 218 1.67 -19.04 9.01
N PRO A 219 1.98 -19.88 10.03
CA PRO A 219 1.03 -20.26 11.09
C PRO A 219 0.65 -19.10 12.02
N ASN A 220 1.52 -18.10 12.14
CA ASN A 220 1.34 -16.93 13.00
C ASN A 220 1.28 -15.61 12.21
N ALA A 221 0.69 -15.63 11.00
CA ALA A 221 0.59 -14.45 10.15
C ALA A 221 -0.16 -13.29 10.83
N PHE A 222 -1.29 -13.59 11.49
CA PHE A 222 -2.07 -12.58 12.22
C PHE A 222 -1.27 -11.94 13.35
N GLU A 223 -0.59 -12.73 14.17
CA GLU A 223 0.23 -12.24 15.28
C GLU A 223 1.39 -11.38 14.80
N LEU A 224 2.10 -11.82 13.76
CA LEU A 224 3.19 -11.01 13.22
C LEU A 224 2.67 -9.67 12.70
N ILE A 225 1.62 -9.68 11.87
CA ILE A 225 1.02 -8.44 11.34
C ILE A 225 0.56 -7.54 12.49
N PHE A 226 -0.08 -8.10 13.51
CA PHE A 226 -0.52 -7.37 14.68
C PHE A 226 0.67 -6.72 15.43
N LEU A 227 1.72 -7.48 15.73
CA LEU A 227 2.92 -6.99 16.41
C LEU A 227 3.62 -5.88 15.62
N LEU A 228 3.79 -6.06 14.30
CA LEU A 228 4.33 -5.03 13.41
C LEU A 228 3.42 -3.80 13.38
N GLY A 229 2.11 -4.01 13.38
CA GLY A 229 1.09 -2.98 13.48
C GLY A 229 1.19 -2.13 14.75
N LEU A 230 1.44 -2.76 15.91
CA LEU A 230 1.60 -2.04 17.17
C LEU A 230 2.73 -1.01 17.10
N VAL A 231 3.83 -1.32 16.41
CA VAL A 231 4.95 -0.38 16.21
C VAL A 231 4.46 0.88 15.48
N VAL A 232 3.77 0.71 14.35
CA VAL A 232 3.18 1.82 13.57
C VAL A 232 2.20 2.62 14.42
N GLN A 233 1.33 1.92 15.13
CA GLN A 233 0.25 2.51 15.93
C GLN A 233 0.78 3.35 17.09
N ILE A 234 1.84 2.89 17.78
CA ILE A 234 2.51 3.62 18.87
C ILE A 234 3.18 4.89 18.33
N LEU A 235 3.89 4.77 17.21
CA LEU A 235 4.68 5.88 16.63
C LEU A 235 3.79 6.94 15.97
N PHE A 236 2.75 6.54 15.23
CA PHE A 236 1.97 7.44 14.38
C PHE A 236 0.53 7.69 14.85
N ARG A 237 0.11 7.11 15.98
CA ARG A 237 -1.21 7.34 16.61
C ARG A 237 -2.39 7.02 15.68
N THR A 238 -2.31 5.89 14.98
CA THR A 238 -3.31 5.40 14.01
C THR A 238 -4.17 4.27 14.55
N THR A 239 -4.02 3.90 15.83
CA THR A 239 -4.75 2.80 16.49
C THR A 239 -6.26 2.89 16.35
N LEU A 240 -6.83 4.10 16.39
CA LEU A 240 -8.29 4.22 16.34
C LEU A 240 -8.87 3.85 14.98
N VAL A 241 -8.10 4.07 13.89
CA VAL A 241 -8.49 3.66 12.53
C VAL A 241 -8.48 2.13 12.41
N THR A 242 -7.41 1.49 12.88
CA THR A 242 -7.26 0.02 12.84
C THR A 242 -8.29 -0.65 13.74
N LEU A 243 -8.45 -0.16 14.98
CA LEU A 243 -9.44 -0.65 15.92
C LEU A 243 -10.86 -0.58 15.35
N SER A 244 -11.31 0.59 14.87
CA SER A 244 -12.69 0.72 14.39
C SER A 244 -12.92 -0.06 13.09
N ALA A 245 -11.92 -0.20 12.22
CA ALA A 245 -11.98 -1.06 11.04
C ALA A 245 -12.09 -2.54 11.41
N THR A 246 -11.26 -3.04 12.32
CA THR A 246 -11.31 -4.43 12.79
C THR A 246 -12.64 -4.74 13.46
N VAL A 247 -13.13 -3.86 14.34
CA VAL A 247 -14.44 -4.03 14.99
C VAL A 247 -15.55 -4.03 13.95
N ALA A 248 -15.53 -3.12 12.97
CA ALA A 248 -16.53 -3.09 11.91
C ALA A 248 -16.52 -4.38 11.09
N LEU A 249 -15.35 -4.90 10.69
CA LEU A 249 -15.24 -6.17 9.96
C LEU A 249 -15.84 -7.33 10.76
N LEU A 250 -15.47 -7.48 12.03
CA LEU A 250 -15.99 -8.54 12.91
C LEU A 250 -17.51 -8.42 13.08
N LEU A 251 -18.02 -7.23 13.36
CA LEU A 251 -19.46 -7.01 13.53
C LEU A 251 -20.23 -7.31 12.25
N ASN A 252 -19.78 -6.79 11.10
CA ASN A 252 -20.43 -7.08 9.82
C ASN A 252 -20.44 -8.58 9.51
N PHE A 253 -19.32 -9.28 9.75
CA PHE A 253 -19.25 -10.73 9.56
C PHE A 253 -20.25 -11.47 10.44
N HIS A 254 -20.29 -11.18 11.75
CA HIS A 254 -21.17 -11.89 12.68
C HIS A 254 -22.65 -11.58 12.44
N ILE A 255 -22.99 -10.30 12.20
CA ILE A 255 -24.37 -9.90 11.90
C ILE A 255 -24.84 -10.55 10.60
N ALA A 256 -24.04 -10.49 9.54
CA ALA A 256 -24.40 -11.09 8.25
C ALA A 256 -24.50 -12.61 8.34
N SER A 257 -23.59 -13.27 9.07
CA SER A 257 -23.64 -14.73 9.27
C SER A 257 -24.87 -15.15 10.08
N TRP A 258 -25.24 -14.37 11.09
CA TRP A 258 -26.45 -14.60 11.87
C TRP A 258 -27.71 -14.42 11.02
N LEU A 259 -27.79 -13.35 10.22
CA LEU A 259 -28.91 -13.11 9.31
C LEU A 259 -29.03 -14.20 8.22
N ALA A 260 -27.89 -14.71 7.74
CA ALA A 260 -27.86 -15.76 6.72
C ALA A 260 -28.11 -17.17 7.29
N GLY A 261 -28.05 -17.36 8.61
CA GLY A 261 -28.09 -18.68 9.25
C GLY A 261 -26.86 -19.56 8.99
N ALA A 262 -25.81 -19.01 8.37
CA ALA A 262 -24.57 -19.70 8.05
C ALA A 262 -23.39 -18.71 7.99
N PRO A 263 -22.15 -19.15 8.27
CA PRO A 263 -20.96 -18.31 8.13
C PRO A 263 -20.78 -17.76 6.71
N ILE A 264 -20.59 -16.44 6.61
CA ILE A 264 -20.42 -15.75 5.31
C ILE A 264 -19.14 -16.19 4.58
N SER A 265 -18.06 -16.39 5.33
CA SER A 265 -16.72 -16.76 4.84
C SER A 265 -16.03 -17.68 5.85
N ARG A 266 -14.91 -18.29 5.44
CA ARG A 266 -14.12 -19.19 6.29
C ARG A 266 -13.53 -18.49 7.51
N LEU A 267 -13.12 -17.24 7.34
CA LEU A 267 -12.54 -16.40 8.38
C LEU A 267 -13.35 -15.11 8.51
N PRO A 268 -13.49 -14.56 9.72
CA PRO A 268 -14.15 -13.28 9.91
C PRO A 268 -13.34 -12.11 9.32
N ILE A 269 -12.01 -12.25 9.27
CA ILE A 269 -11.10 -11.33 8.58
C ILE A 269 -10.03 -12.18 7.88
N GLU A 270 -9.87 -12.03 6.57
CA GLU A 270 -8.79 -12.69 5.84
C GLU A 270 -7.43 -12.04 6.16
N VAL A 271 -6.34 -12.82 6.11
CA VAL A 271 -4.98 -12.34 6.46
C VAL A 271 -4.58 -11.09 5.68
N SER A 272 -4.86 -11.06 4.37
CA SER A 272 -4.57 -9.91 3.51
C SER A 272 -5.45 -8.69 3.79
N VAL A 273 -6.70 -8.88 4.25
CA VAL A 273 -7.54 -7.77 4.73
C VAL A 273 -6.94 -7.21 6.02
N PHE A 274 -6.53 -8.08 6.94
CA PHE A 274 -5.90 -7.68 8.19
C PHE A 274 -4.57 -6.94 7.96
N LEU A 275 -3.78 -7.39 6.97
CA LEU A 275 -2.60 -6.69 6.48
C LEU A 275 -2.93 -5.28 5.98
N GLY A 276 -3.96 -5.16 5.14
CA GLY A 276 -4.43 -3.87 4.60
C GLY A 276 -4.86 -2.89 5.70
N VAL A 277 -5.70 -3.35 6.62
CA VAL A 277 -6.13 -2.57 7.80
C VAL A 277 -4.93 -2.06 8.58
N THR A 278 -3.91 -2.90 8.77
CA THR A 278 -2.80 -2.65 9.69
C THR A 278 -1.70 -1.79 9.09
N LEU A 279 -1.31 -2.04 7.84
CA LEU A 279 -0.11 -1.45 7.22
C LEU A 279 -0.38 -0.60 5.96
N LEU A 280 -1.58 -0.65 5.37
CA LEU A 280 -1.90 0.10 4.15
C LEU A 280 -2.79 1.33 4.42
N VAL A 281 -3.81 1.16 5.26
CA VAL A 281 -4.80 2.21 5.59
C VAL A 281 -4.23 3.25 6.56
N THR A 282 -3.18 2.90 7.30
CA THR A 282 -2.67 3.65 8.46
C THR A 282 -1.67 4.76 8.12
N ASP A 283 -1.68 5.29 6.90
CA ASP A 283 -0.84 6.43 6.55
C ASP A 283 -1.36 7.74 7.18
N PRO A 284 -0.58 8.42 8.04
CA PRO A 284 -1.00 9.68 8.67
C PRO A 284 -1.27 10.81 7.68
N SER A 285 -0.64 10.82 6.50
CA SER A 285 -0.90 11.87 5.51
C SER A 285 -2.30 11.82 4.93
N THR A 286 -2.88 10.62 4.86
CA THR A 286 -4.10 10.32 4.09
C THR A 286 -5.26 9.88 4.97
N SER A 287 -5.17 10.15 6.28
CA SER A 287 -6.20 9.86 7.27
C SER A 287 -6.67 11.12 8.03
N PRO A 288 -7.84 11.07 8.70
CA PRO A 288 -8.35 12.18 9.49
C PRO A 288 -7.47 12.49 10.71
N ASN A 289 -7.47 13.75 11.14
CA ASN A 289 -6.64 14.18 12.26
C ASN A 289 -7.35 14.00 13.61
N THR A 290 -8.69 14.04 13.63
CA THR A 290 -9.50 13.96 14.84
C THR A 290 -9.78 12.52 15.26
N ALA A 291 -10.01 12.27 16.55
CA ALA A 291 -10.37 10.94 17.03
C ALA A 291 -11.70 10.44 16.41
N VAL A 292 -12.73 11.29 16.41
CA VAL A 292 -14.03 10.98 15.79
C VAL A 292 -13.86 10.69 14.29
N GLY A 293 -13.08 11.50 13.57
CA GLY A 293 -12.79 11.28 12.16
C GLY A 293 -12.08 9.95 11.92
N LYS A 294 -11.08 9.59 12.74
CA LYS A 294 -10.38 8.30 12.66
C LYS A 294 -11.30 7.11 12.92
N LEU A 295 -12.20 7.23 13.90
CA LEU A 295 -13.20 6.21 14.20
C LEU A 295 -14.11 6.00 12.98
N MET A 296 -14.72 7.08 12.47
CA MET A 296 -15.59 7.03 11.28
C MET A 296 -14.86 6.45 10.06
N PHE A 297 -13.62 6.89 9.82
CA PHE A 297 -12.80 6.44 8.71
C PHE A 297 -12.54 4.93 8.76
N GLY A 298 -12.13 4.41 9.92
CA GLY A 298 -11.92 2.97 10.08
C GLY A 298 -13.23 2.18 9.97
N THR A 299 -14.34 2.66 10.54
CA THR A 299 -15.65 1.99 10.42
C THR A 299 -16.11 1.93 8.96
N ILE A 300 -16.00 3.03 8.22
CA ILE A 300 -16.37 3.09 6.79
C ILE A 300 -15.46 2.17 5.97
N TYR A 301 -14.16 2.15 6.27
CA TYR A 301 -13.23 1.23 5.62
C TYR A 301 -13.62 -0.24 5.87
N GLY A 302 -13.80 -0.63 7.14
CA GLY A 302 -14.10 -2.02 7.51
C GLY A 302 -15.43 -2.50 6.93
N THR A 303 -16.48 -1.69 7.03
CA THR A 303 -17.78 -1.99 6.42
C THR A 303 -17.67 -2.03 4.89
N GLY A 304 -17.00 -1.06 4.27
CA GLY A 304 -16.84 -1.00 2.82
C GLY A 304 -16.07 -2.20 2.25
N THR A 305 -14.99 -2.64 2.92
CA THR A 305 -14.24 -3.83 2.54
C THR A 305 -15.09 -5.10 2.67
N PHE A 306 -15.87 -5.23 3.75
CA PHE A 306 -16.80 -6.36 3.90
C PHE A 306 -17.88 -6.37 2.80
N LEU A 307 -18.49 -5.22 2.50
CA LEU A 307 -19.51 -5.12 1.46
C LEU A 307 -18.92 -5.37 0.06
N ALA A 308 -17.70 -4.93 -0.20
CA ALA A 308 -17.00 -5.24 -1.46
C ALA A 308 -16.76 -6.74 -1.60
N PHE A 309 -16.32 -7.41 -0.52
CA PHE A 309 -16.21 -8.87 -0.49
C PHE A 309 -17.54 -9.54 -0.81
N VAL A 310 -18.61 -9.22 -0.08
CA VAL A 310 -19.94 -9.82 -0.31
C VAL A 310 -20.44 -9.55 -1.72
N GLY A 311 -20.28 -8.33 -2.23
CA GLY A 311 -20.69 -7.95 -3.58
C GLY A 311 -19.96 -8.73 -4.68
N LEU A 312 -18.64 -8.87 -4.59
CA LEU A 312 -17.88 -9.68 -5.55
C LEU A 312 -18.25 -11.15 -5.48
N ARG A 313 -18.46 -11.70 -4.28
CA ARG A 313 -18.88 -13.09 -4.09
C ARG A 313 -20.28 -13.35 -4.64
N TRP A 314 -21.20 -12.41 -4.43
CA TRP A 314 -22.54 -12.46 -5.02
C TRP A 314 -22.49 -12.51 -6.55
N LEU A 315 -21.56 -11.77 -7.15
CA LEU A 315 -21.30 -11.77 -8.60
C LEU A 315 -20.39 -12.92 -9.08
N GLN A 316 -19.98 -13.83 -8.19
CA GLN A 316 -19.05 -14.94 -8.48
C GLN A 316 -17.70 -14.50 -9.05
N LEU A 317 -17.26 -13.28 -8.73
CA LEU A 317 -15.98 -12.73 -9.18
C LEU A 317 -14.84 -13.10 -8.20
N PRO A 318 -13.59 -13.24 -8.69
CA PRO A 318 -12.44 -13.47 -7.81
C PRO A 318 -12.23 -12.32 -6.82
N SER A 319 -11.97 -12.66 -5.57
CA SER A 319 -11.92 -11.72 -4.45
C SER A 319 -10.48 -11.50 -3.94
N PHE A 320 -9.54 -11.12 -4.80
CA PHE A 320 -8.30 -10.51 -4.30
C PHE A 320 -8.33 -8.98 -4.34
N VAL A 321 -9.22 -8.42 -5.14
CA VAL A 321 -9.30 -6.99 -5.46
C VAL A 321 -10.12 -6.20 -4.43
N ASP A 322 -11.10 -6.83 -3.77
CA ASP A 322 -11.92 -6.30 -2.66
C ASP A 322 -11.08 -5.70 -1.52
N LYS A 323 -9.89 -6.26 -1.29
CA LYS A 323 -9.01 -5.93 -0.16
C LYS A 323 -8.39 -4.55 -0.24
N ILE A 324 -8.29 -4.00 -1.45
CA ILE A 324 -7.56 -2.77 -1.74
C ILE A 324 -8.47 -1.63 -2.18
N TRP A 325 -9.67 -1.92 -2.69
CA TRP A 325 -10.57 -0.91 -3.28
C TRP A 325 -11.05 0.15 -2.31
N MET A 326 -11.22 -0.19 -1.04
CA MET A 326 -11.82 0.75 -0.10
C MET A 326 -10.84 1.86 0.33
N VAL A 327 -9.53 1.67 0.16
CA VAL A 327 -8.51 2.63 0.64
C VAL A 327 -8.63 4.00 -0.06
N PRO A 328 -8.65 4.10 -1.41
CA PRO A 328 -8.77 5.40 -2.06
C PRO A 328 -10.12 6.07 -1.80
N VAL A 329 -11.17 5.26 -1.64
CA VAL A 329 -12.52 5.77 -1.31
C VAL A 329 -12.50 6.47 0.04
N VAL A 330 -11.97 5.84 1.10
CA VAL A 330 -11.90 6.50 2.40
C VAL A 330 -10.93 7.68 2.41
N ASN A 331 -9.84 7.65 1.62
CA ASN A 331 -8.94 8.79 1.46
C ASN A 331 -9.68 10.03 0.91
N LEU A 332 -10.56 9.86 -0.08
CA LEU A 332 -11.37 10.96 -0.61
C LEU A 332 -12.37 11.52 0.40
N LEU A 333 -12.87 10.67 1.32
CA LEU A 333 -13.84 11.08 2.33
C LEU A 333 -13.21 11.89 3.47
N VAL A 334 -11.88 11.91 3.62
CA VAL A 334 -11.21 12.56 4.78
C VAL A 334 -11.68 13.99 5.06
N PRO A 335 -11.85 14.92 4.10
CA PRO A 335 -12.29 16.28 4.40
C PRO A 335 -13.73 16.32 4.90
N LEU A 336 -14.58 15.43 4.37
CA LEU A 336 -15.97 15.29 4.84
C LEU A 336 -15.96 14.76 6.27
N LEU A 337 -15.15 13.76 6.58
CA LEU A 337 -15.02 13.19 7.93
C LEU A 337 -14.46 14.21 8.93
N ASP A 338 -13.47 15.01 8.55
CA ASP A 338 -12.95 16.10 9.38
C ASP A 338 -14.04 17.15 9.66
N ARG A 339 -14.86 17.52 8.66
CA ARG A 339 -16.00 18.43 8.84
C ARG A 339 -17.09 17.85 9.73
N SER A 340 -17.46 16.58 9.52
CA SER A 340 -18.43 15.87 10.34
C SER A 340 -17.96 15.77 11.80
N ALA A 341 -16.68 15.48 12.03
CA ALA A 341 -16.10 15.44 13.37
C ALA A 341 -16.13 16.81 14.06
N ALA A 342 -15.85 17.89 13.32
CA ALA A 342 -15.96 19.26 13.85
C ALA A 342 -17.42 19.60 14.22
N TRP A 343 -18.38 19.26 13.35
CA TRP A 343 -19.81 19.45 13.62
C TRP A 343 -20.31 18.64 14.82
N ILE A 344 -19.91 17.37 14.96
CA ILE A 344 -20.24 16.56 16.15
C ILE A 344 -19.70 17.23 17.41
N SER A 345 -18.47 17.75 17.35
CA SER A 345 -17.83 18.40 18.50
C SER A 345 -18.58 19.67 18.92
N THR A 346 -19.07 20.47 17.97
CA THR A 346 -19.85 21.69 18.28
C THR A 346 -21.23 21.36 18.83
N VAL A 347 -21.91 20.34 18.31
CA VAL A 347 -23.23 19.89 18.80
C VAL A 347 -23.13 19.33 20.22
N VAL A 348 -22.08 18.59 20.54
CA VAL A 348 -21.90 18.08 21.91
C VAL A 348 -21.61 19.24 22.88
N ALA A 349 -20.77 20.20 22.46
CA ALA A 349 -20.47 21.39 23.25
C ALA A 349 -21.70 22.25 23.53
N SER A 350 -22.60 22.43 22.55
CA SER A 350 -23.83 23.21 22.73
C SER A 350 -24.83 22.56 23.68
N ARG A 351 -24.75 21.24 23.90
CA ARG A 351 -25.56 20.48 24.87
C ARG A 351 -24.93 20.40 26.26
N GLY A 352 -23.94 21.25 26.56
CA GLY A 352 -23.23 21.26 27.85
C GLY A 352 -22.27 20.08 28.05
N GLY A 353 -22.11 19.21 27.05
CA GLY A 353 -21.15 18.12 27.08
C GLY A 353 -19.77 18.57 26.63
N ARG A 354 -18.71 18.10 27.28
CA ARG A 354 -17.34 18.26 26.77
C ARG A 354 -16.92 16.97 26.08
N LEU A 355 -16.89 16.96 24.74
CA LEU A 355 -16.35 15.84 23.97
C LEU A 355 -14.82 15.87 23.97
N THR A 356 -14.19 15.73 25.14
CA THR A 356 -12.73 15.56 25.24
C THR A 356 -12.38 14.10 24.92
N TRP A 357 -12.62 13.69 23.67
CA TRP A 357 -12.24 12.38 23.14
C TRP A 357 -10.74 12.37 22.79
N GLN A 358 -9.91 12.44 23.82
CA GLN A 358 -8.47 12.18 23.69
C GLN A 358 -8.00 11.21 24.78
N PRO A 359 -8.52 9.96 24.84
CA PRO A 359 -7.89 8.95 25.67
C PRO A 359 -6.42 8.84 25.31
N ASN A 360 -5.59 8.57 26.30
CA ASN A 360 -4.18 8.28 26.08
C ASN A 360 -4.07 7.20 24.99
N ARG A 361 -3.15 7.36 24.03
CA ARG A 361 -2.95 6.42 22.90
C ARG A 361 -2.83 4.96 23.35
N PHE A 362 -2.30 4.73 24.56
CA PHE A 362 -2.19 3.40 25.16
C PHE A 362 -3.53 2.77 25.56
N VAL A 363 -4.56 3.57 25.87
CA VAL A 363 -5.92 3.05 26.11
C VAL A 363 -6.48 2.43 24.84
N TRP A 364 -6.37 3.14 23.71
CA TRP A 364 -6.77 2.61 22.41
C TRP A 364 -5.95 1.39 22.01
N LEU A 365 -4.67 1.38 22.32
CA LEU A 365 -3.79 0.25 22.06
C LEU A 365 -4.20 -0.98 22.89
N GLY A 366 -4.49 -0.80 24.17
CA GLY A 366 -5.00 -1.85 25.05
C GLY A 366 -6.35 -2.38 24.58
N ALA A 367 -7.27 -1.49 24.17
CA ALA A 367 -8.55 -1.89 23.59
C ALA A 367 -8.37 -2.69 22.29
N TYR A 368 -7.47 -2.27 21.41
CA TYR A 368 -7.16 -3.00 20.18
C TYR A 368 -6.52 -4.36 20.46
N ALA A 369 -5.61 -4.44 21.42
CA ALA A 369 -5.04 -5.71 21.85
C ALA A 369 -6.09 -6.65 22.44
N ALA A 370 -7.02 -6.14 23.26
CA ALA A 370 -8.12 -6.92 23.78
C ALA A 370 -9.02 -7.47 22.65
N VAL A 371 -9.42 -6.62 21.70
CA VAL A 371 -10.22 -7.05 20.53
C VAL A 371 -9.48 -8.11 19.72
N PHE A 372 -8.18 -7.91 19.47
CA PHE A 372 -7.36 -8.88 18.74
C PHE A 372 -7.29 -10.23 19.47
N LEU A 373 -6.99 -10.23 20.77
CA LEU A 373 -6.91 -11.46 21.56
C LEU A 373 -8.25 -12.21 21.62
N LEU A 374 -9.36 -11.48 21.74
CA LEU A 374 -10.71 -12.07 21.71
C LEU A 374 -11.05 -12.67 20.34
N ALA A 375 -10.59 -12.05 19.25
CA ALA A 375 -10.82 -12.53 17.90
C ALA A 375 -9.83 -13.63 17.46
N LEU A 376 -8.69 -13.77 18.14
CA LEU A 376 -7.56 -14.59 17.68
C LEU A 376 -7.93 -16.06 17.46
N THR A 377 -8.76 -16.62 18.35
CA THR A 377 -9.24 -18.00 18.23
C THR A 377 -10.04 -18.20 16.93
N SER A 378 -10.97 -17.29 16.63
CA SER A 378 -11.76 -17.31 15.39
C SER A 378 -10.93 -17.02 14.13
N LEU A 379 -9.86 -16.23 14.26
CA LEU A 379 -8.93 -15.95 13.15
C LEU A 379 -8.01 -17.13 12.83
N LYS A 380 -7.70 -17.99 13.81
CA LYS A 380 -6.83 -19.16 13.62
C LYS A 380 -7.58 -20.44 13.29
N ASN A 381 -8.88 -20.51 13.57
CA ASN A 381 -9.69 -21.69 13.33
C ASN A 381 -10.72 -21.40 12.23
N PRO A 382 -10.32 -21.48 10.94
CA PRO A 382 -11.23 -21.22 9.84
C PRO A 382 -12.36 -22.24 9.82
N VAL A 383 -13.58 -21.75 9.56
CA VAL A 383 -14.75 -22.58 9.29
C VAL A 383 -14.49 -23.46 8.05
N VAL A 384 -15.02 -24.68 8.07
CA VAL A 384 -14.95 -25.60 6.93
C VAL A 384 -15.66 -24.99 5.73
N GLN A 385 -15.02 -25.03 4.56
CA GLN A 385 -15.50 -24.34 3.36
C GLN A 385 -16.90 -24.75 2.91
N SER A 386 -17.28 -26.02 3.10
CA SER A 386 -18.62 -26.54 2.77
C SER A 386 -19.73 -25.95 3.62
N GLN A 387 -19.40 -25.28 4.72
CA GLN A 387 -20.36 -24.66 5.64
C GLN A 387 -20.52 -23.16 5.39
N THR A 388 -19.80 -22.59 4.42
CA THR A 388 -19.85 -21.15 4.14
C THR A 388 -20.86 -20.79 3.05
N LEU A 389 -21.56 -19.67 3.21
CA LEU A 389 -22.56 -19.19 2.24
C LEU A 389 -21.94 -18.83 0.89
N PHE A 390 -20.74 -18.24 0.90
CA PHE A 390 -20.02 -17.86 -0.30
C PHE A 390 -18.71 -18.66 -0.43
N PRO A 391 -18.76 -19.86 -1.03
CA PRO A 391 -17.54 -20.57 -1.37
C PRO A 391 -16.73 -19.74 -2.39
N PRO A 392 -15.38 -19.81 -2.38
CA PRO A 392 -14.58 -19.21 -3.44
C PRO A 392 -15.03 -19.75 -4.81
N PRO A 393 -15.02 -18.92 -5.87
CA PRO A 393 -15.37 -19.37 -7.19
C PRO A 393 -14.41 -20.51 -7.57
N PRO A 394 -14.89 -21.51 -8.35
CA PRO A 394 -14.02 -22.58 -8.82
C PRO A 394 -12.83 -21.94 -9.52
N THR A 395 -11.63 -22.21 -9.03
CA THR A 395 -10.40 -21.86 -9.74
C THR A 395 -10.53 -22.42 -11.14
N SER A 396 -10.51 -21.57 -12.16
CA SER A 396 -10.25 -22.04 -13.52
C SER A 396 -8.98 -22.85 -13.42
N THR A 397 -9.09 -24.14 -13.67
CA THR A 397 -7.99 -25.10 -13.69
C THR A 397 -6.78 -24.48 -14.36
N ALA A 398 -5.80 -24.03 -13.57
CA ALA A 398 -4.44 -23.95 -14.05
C ALA A 398 -4.06 -25.41 -14.29
N THR A 399 -4.00 -25.80 -15.56
CA THR A 399 -3.35 -27.04 -15.95
C THR A 399 -1.99 -27.10 -15.27
N PRO A 400 -1.64 -28.20 -14.59
CA PRO A 400 -0.27 -28.39 -14.13
C PRO A 400 0.56 -28.65 -15.39
N HIS A 401 1.12 -27.58 -15.97
CA HIS A 401 2.20 -27.77 -16.93
C HIS A 401 3.46 -28.06 -16.13
N MET A 402 3.84 -29.34 -16.22
CA MET A 402 5.17 -29.87 -15.90
C MET A 402 6.27 -29.08 -16.60
#